data_AF-A0A848EB22-F1
#
_entry.id   AF-A0A848EB22-F1
#
_cell.length_a   1.000
_cell.length_b   1.000
_cell.length_c   1.000
_cell.angle_alpha   90.00
_cell.angle_beta   90.00
_cell.angle_gamma   90.00
#
_symmetry.space_group_name_H-M   'P 1'
#
loop_
_entity.id
_entity.type
_entity.pdbx_description
1 polymer ?
#
loop_
_entity_poly.entity_id
_entity_poly.type
_entity_poly.pdbx_seq_one_letter_code
_entity_poly.pdbx_strand_id
1 'polypeptide(L)'
;MPWALLAAACLGMFAASSSGTTRAPFLLDMSRDLSASLGMVANLMALTSIAWGISSLFAGAWSDRWGRRPFLIGGPIGLAATLVGVALSPNYWSVAVAVSAAGAFAGGFTGVIMTEASARTVDRQRGRALGWVMAGQSFSLLLGVPLAAWVGTYIGWRGVALGVGGIAVLAALGLFLTTLTPAEAPRRGSAARHSMRGAMSGPVLRLLAMGVAERLCYGIAVVYFATFLQTTYGLTPAGVAIPLAVIALGNILGTVVGGQMADRMRNRLHVFAGAMAGSAVVALALYGWTPGLVTTVALGFAYVFVNAVARPSLMAALANVPDEIRGTVLGLNVTSASFGWLGAAALGGWVMAAVGFGGFGPLSAVAAVAGAALALARPIPRG
;
A
#
# COMPACT_ATOMS: atom_id res chain seq x y z
N MET A 1 -25.12 9.88 3.15
CA MET A 1 -23.74 9.45 3.45
C MET A 1 -23.28 10.08 4.76
N PRO A 2 -22.59 9.35 5.64
CA PRO A 2 -22.04 9.88 6.89
C PRO A 2 -20.73 10.65 6.63
N TRP A 3 -20.82 11.86 6.07
CA TRP A 3 -19.66 12.62 5.59
C TRP A 3 -18.59 12.87 6.66
N ALA A 4 -18.98 13.19 7.89
CA ALA A 4 -18.04 13.41 8.98
C ALA A 4 -17.21 12.14 9.31
N LEU A 5 -17.86 10.97 9.33
CA LEU A 5 -17.18 9.69 9.51
C LEU A 5 -16.24 9.41 8.34
N LEU A 6 -16.69 9.64 7.10
CA LEU A 6 -15.87 9.38 5.91
C LEU A 6 -14.64 10.30 5.84
N ALA A 7 -14.77 11.57 6.27
CA ALA A 7 -13.65 12.48 6.37
C ALA A 7 -12.64 12.02 7.43
N ALA A 8 -13.11 11.62 8.62
CA ALA A 8 -12.25 11.08 9.68
C ALA A 8 -11.59 9.75 9.28
N ALA A 9 -12.32 8.89 8.57
CA ALA A 9 -11.82 7.64 8.00
C ALA A 9 -10.73 7.89 6.94
N CYS A 10 -10.94 8.88 6.07
CA CYS A 10 -9.98 9.31 5.07
C CYS A 10 -8.68 9.83 5.74
N LEU A 11 -8.80 10.68 6.76
CA LEU A 11 -7.65 11.15 7.54
C LEU A 11 -6.91 10.00 8.24
N GLY A 12 -7.63 9.06 8.84
CA GLY A 12 -7.03 7.87 9.47
C GLY A 12 -6.30 7.00 8.45
N MET A 13 -6.89 6.78 7.28
CA MET A 13 -6.26 6.02 6.20
C MET A 13 -5.03 6.74 5.63
N PHE A 14 -5.08 8.07 5.54
CA PHE A 14 -3.93 8.90 5.16
C PHE A 14 -2.79 8.74 6.15
N ALA A 15 -3.06 8.85 7.46
CA ALA A 15 -2.03 8.71 8.50
C ALA A 15 -1.44 7.29 8.54
N ALA A 16 -2.29 6.26 8.46
CA ALA A 16 -1.89 4.86 8.40
C ALA A 16 -0.95 4.61 7.22
N SER A 17 -1.34 5.06 6.01
CA SER A 17 -0.52 4.92 4.81
C SER A 17 0.77 5.72 4.89
N SER A 18 0.70 6.96 5.38
CA SER A 18 1.84 7.87 5.51
C SER A 18 2.90 7.32 6.44
N SER A 19 2.50 6.66 7.54
CA SER A 19 3.43 6.05 8.50
C SER A 19 4.43 5.07 7.85
N GLY A 20 4.05 4.46 6.73
CA GLY A 20 4.93 3.68 5.87
C GLY A 20 5.59 4.54 4.79
N THR A 21 4.80 5.12 3.90
CA THR A 21 5.28 5.63 2.62
C THR A 21 6.16 6.88 2.73
N THR A 22 5.96 7.72 3.76
CA THR A 22 6.74 8.97 3.90
C THR A 22 8.19 8.74 4.31
N ARG A 23 8.57 7.52 4.70
CA ARG A 23 9.97 7.15 4.99
C ARG A 23 10.82 6.95 3.74
N ALA A 24 10.22 6.62 2.60
CA ALA A 24 10.92 6.36 1.34
C ALA A 24 11.93 7.47 0.93
N PRO A 25 11.60 8.77 0.99
CA PRO A 25 12.57 9.83 0.68
C PRO A 25 13.71 9.97 1.69
N PHE A 26 13.60 9.38 2.88
CA PHE A 26 14.58 9.51 3.97
C PHE A 26 15.44 8.26 4.18
N LEU A 27 15.39 7.26 3.29
CA LEU A 27 16.14 6.02 3.50
C LEU A 27 17.65 6.24 3.65
N LEU A 28 18.23 7.22 2.93
CA LEU A 28 19.63 7.60 3.06
C LEU A 28 19.93 8.29 4.40
N ASP A 29 19.07 9.22 4.82
CA ASP A 29 19.24 9.93 6.09
C ASP A 29 19.10 9.00 7.29
N MET A 30 18.13 8.09 7.25
CA MET A 30 17.96 7.04 8.26
C MET A 30 19.15 6.08 8.28
N SER A 31 19.75 5.77 7.13
CA SER A 31 20.94 4.89 7.04
C SER A 31 22.14 5.52 7.75
N ARG A 32 22.37 6.82 7.53
CA ARG A 32 23.43 7.59 8.19
C ARG A 32 23.16 7.76 9.69
N ASP A 33 21.97 8.20 10.04
CA ASP A 33 21.58 8.51 11.42
C ASP A 33 21.55 7.27 12.32
N LEU A 34 21.06 6.14 11.81
CA LEU A 34 20.97 4.89 12.58
C LEU A 34 22.22 4.02 12.44
N SER A 35 23.24 4.47 11.69
CA SER A 35 24.46 3.72 11.36
C SER A 35 24.15 2.31 10.84
N ALA A 36 23.13 2.20 9.98
CA ALA A 36 22.62 0.94 9.44
C ALA A 36 22.69 0.94 7.92
N SER A 37 22.87 -0.22 7.30
CA SER A 37 22.91 -0.31 5.84
C SER A 37 21.57 0.09 5.21
N LEU A 38 21.59 0.57 3.97
CA LEU A 38 20.37 0.93 3.23
C LEU A 38 19.37 -0.25 3.15
N GLY A 39 19.88 -1.48 3.01
CA GLY A 39 19.06 -2.70 3.04
C GLY A 39 18.37 -2.91 4.39
N MET A 40 19.07 -2.68 5.51
CA MET A 40 18.45 -2.73 6.84
C MET A 40 17.36 -1.68 6.99
N VAL A 41 17.63 -0.42 6.62
CA VAL A 41 16.62 0.64 6.70
C VAL A 41 15.41 0.33 5.82
N ALA A 42 15.62 -0.22 4.62
CA ALA A 42 14.53 -0.66 3.77
C ALA A 42 13.70 -1.80 4.41
N ASN A 43 14.33 -2.71 5.17
CA ASN A 43 13.60 -3.74 5.92
C ASN A 43 12.64 -3.15 6.97
N LEU A 44 12.80 -1.90 7.40
CA LEU A 44 11.79 -1.21 8.24
C LEU A 44 10.44 -1.07 7.51
N MET A 45 10.44 -0.91 6.18
CA MET A 45 9.22 -0.94 5.37
C MET A 45 8.60 -2.35 5.36
N ALA A 46 9.45 -3.38 5.24
CA ALA A 46 9.01 -4.77 5.25
C ALA A 46 8.39 -5.15 6.59
N LEU A 47 9.04 -4.79 7.71
CA LEU A 47 8.55 -5.03 9.06
C LEU A 47 7.18 -4.37 9.31
N THR A 48 7.01 -3.11 8.90
CA THR A 48 5.70 -2.44 8.96
C THR A 48 4.66 -3.17 8.12
N SER A 49 5.00 -3.63 6.92
CA SER A 49 4.08 -4.33 6.02
C SER A 49 3.66 -5.70 6.57
N ILE A 50 4.61 -6.43 7.16
CA ILE A 50 4.35 -7.71 7.86
C ILE A 50 3.39 -7.48 9.03
N ALA A 51 3.72 -6.54 9.91
CA ALA A 51 2.90 -6.25 11.07
C ALA A 51 1.49 -5.77 10.70
N TRP A 52 1.39 -4.94 9.65
CA TRP A 52 0.11 -4.53 9.08
C TRP A 52 -0.69 -5.73 8.57
N GLY A 53 -0.09 -6.57 7.73
CA GLY A 53 -0.75 -7.75 7.15
C GLY A 53 -1.26 -8.71 8.23
N ILE A 54 -0.40 -9.07 9.19
CA ILE A 54 -0.75 -9.94 10.32
C ILE A 54 -1.90 -9.32 11.12
N SER A 55 -1.77 -8.06 11.52
CA SER A 55 -2.81 -7.39 12.31
C SER A 55 -4.15 -7.33 11.55
N SER A 56 -4.12 -7.01 10.26
CA SER A 56 -5.33 -6.92 9.42
C SER A 56 -6.08 -8.26 9.31
N LEU A 57 -5.35 -9.38 9.31
CA LEU A 57 -5.94 -10.73 9.28
C LEU A 57 -6.77 -11.02 10.56
N PHE A 58 -6.26 -10.59 11.72
CA PHE A 58 -6.92 -10.83 13.01
C PHE A 58 -7.92 -9.72 13.38
N ALA A 59 -7.77 -8.52 12.82
CA ALA A 59 -8.56 -7.34 13.14
C ALA A 59 -10.08 -7.58 13.01
N GLY A 60 -10.51 -8.28 11.96
CA GLY A 60 -11.93 -8.59 11.75
C GLY A 60 -12.52 -9.37 12.93
N ALA A 61 -11.92 -10.52 13.25
CA ALA A 61 -12.38 -11.40 14.33
C ALA A 61 -12.32 -10.74 15.71
N TRP A 62 -11.27 -9.96 15.98
CA TRP A 62 -11.17 -9.24 17.25
C TRP A 62 -12.16 -8.08 17.35
N SER A 63 -12.42 -7.36 16.25
CA SER A 63 -13.40 -6.28 16.21
C SER A 63 -14.84 -6.78 16.38
N ASP A 64 -15.14 -7.99 15.92
CA ASP A 64 -16.44 -8.63 16.16
C ASP A 64 -16.61 -9.07 17.62
N ARG A 65 -15.52 -9.48 18.29
CA ARG A 65 -15.54 -9.93 19.69
C ARG A 65 -15.55 -8.78 20.69
N TRP A 66 -14.74 -7.74 20.47
CA TRP A 66 -14.52 -6.64 21.42
C TRP A 66 -15.22 -5.34 21.00
N GLY A 67 -15.96 -5.37 19.90
CA GLY A 67 -16.53 -4.18 19.28
C GLY A 67 -15.51 -3.43 18.41
N ARG A 68 -16.02 -2.60 17.51
CA ARG A 68 -15.20 -1.87 16.52
C ARG A 68 -14.49 -0.66 17.11
N ARG A 69 -15.07 -0.02 18.13
CA ARG A 69 -14.60 1.25 18.69
C ARG A 69 -13.13 1.23 19.19
N PRO A 70 -12.65 0.18 19.89
CA PRO A 70 -11.24 0.08 20.28
C PRO A 70 -10.28 0.11 19.10
N PHE A 71 -10.64 -0.48 17.96
CA PHE A 71 -9.81 -0.50 16.76
C PHE A 71 -9.88 0.83 15.99
N LEU A 72 -11.07 1.44 15.92
CA LEU A 72 -11.27 2.70 15.21
C LEU A 72 -10.60 3.89 15.90
N ILE A 73 -10.57 3.90 17.23
CA ILE A 73 -10.01 5.02 18.02
C ILE A 73 -8.62 4.66 18.55
N GLY A 74 -8.48 3.47 19.13
CA GLY A 74 -7.20 2.98 19.66
C GLY A 74 -6.17 2.70 18.57
N GLY A 75 -6.60 2.34 17.35
CA GLY A 75 -5.70 2.18 16.20
C GLY A 75 -4.93 3.47 15.88
N PRO A 76 -5.60 4.57 15.52
CA PRO A 76 -4.92 5.85 15.25
C PRO A 76 -4.17 6.43 16.47
N ILE A 77 -4.67 6.25 17.70
CA ILE A 77 -3.93 6.66 18.91
C ILE A 77 -2.64 5.84 19.08
N GLY A 78 -2.72 4.51 18.95
CA GLY A 78 -1.56 3.64 19.02
C GLY A 78 -0.56 3.93 17.89
N LEU A 79 -1.06 4.24 16.69
CA LEU A 79 -0.23 4.72 15.59
C LEU A 79 0.50 6.02 15.95
N ALA A 80 -0.18 7.00 16.55
CA ALA A 80 0.46 8.24 16.99
C ALA A 80 1.55 7.99 18.05
N ALA A 81 1.24 7.17 19.07
CA ALA A 81 2.17 6.84 20.14
C ALA A 81 3.43 6.12 19.61
N THR A 82 3.24 5.18 18.68
CA THR A 82 4.36 4.47 18.06
C THR A 82 5.19 5.36 17.16
N LEU A 83 4.59 6.34 16.46
CA LEU A 83 5.33 7.35 15.69
C LEU A 83 6.12 8.32 16.57
N VAL A 84 5.63 8.65 17.77
CA VAL A 84 6.45 9.32 18.79
C VAL A 84 7.62 8.43 19.20
N GLY A 85 7.38 7.12 19.41
CA GLY A 85 8.44 6.14 19.65
C GLY A 85 9.47 6.10 18.54
N VAL A 86 9.06 6.15 17.26
CA VAL A 86 9.95 6.23 16.09
C VAL A 86 10.82 7.49 16.15
N ALA A 87 10.23 8.64 16.45
CA ALA A 87 10.96 9.91 16.55
C ALA A 87 11.97 9.92 17.70
N LEU A 88 11.65 9.28 18.83
CA LEU A 88 12.53 9.23 20.01
C LEU A 88 13.54 8.07 20.00
N SER A 89 13.44 7.16 19.03
CA SER A 89 14.28 5.96 18.97
C SER A 89 15.75 6.30 18.68
N PRO A 90 16.70 5.86 19.51
CA PRO A 90 18.12 6.19 19.32
C PRO A 90 18.87 5.27 18.35
N ASN A 91 18.31 4.12 17.98
CA ASN A 91 19.01 3.12 17.17
C ASN A 91 18.07 2.35 16.24
N TYR A 92 18.64 1.59 15.31
CA TYR A 92 17.86 0.81 14.33
C TYR A 92 16.82 -0.13 14.96
N TRP A 93 17.19 -0.86 16.02
CA TRP A 93 16.30 -1.85 16.63
C TRP A 93 15.10 -1.22 17.32
N SER A 94 15.30 -0.09 18.01
CA SER A 94 14.19 0.68 18.60
C SER A 94 13.23 1.20 17.52
N VAL A 95 13.76 1.73 16.41
CA VAL A 95 12.94 2.12 15.25
C VAL A 95 12.19 0.90 14.70
N ALA A 96 12.86 -0.25 14.54
CA ALA A 96 12.27 -1.49 14.02
C ALA A 96 11.07 -1.96 14.86
N VAL A 97 11.18 -1.93 16.19
CA VAL A 97 10.07 -2.25 17.10
C VAL A 97 8.93 -1.24 16.95
N ALA A 98 9.27 0.06 16.97
CA ALA A 98 8.27 1.12 16.89
C ALA A 98 7.50 1.12 15.56
N VAL A 99 8.18 0.93 14.42
CA VAL A 99 7.52 0.86 13.10
C VAL A 99 6.74 -0.43 12.88
N SER A 100 7.13 -1.52 13.55
CA SER A 100 6.35 -2.77 13.55
C SER A 100 5.05 -2.58 14.32
N ALA A 101 5.12 -1.97 15.51
CA ALA A 101 3.94 -1.64 16.29
C ALA A 101 3.03 -0.64 15.54
N ALA A 102 3.60 0.38 14.88
CA ALA A 102 2.86 1.30 14.01
C ALA A 102 2.11 0.56 12.90
N GLY A 103 2.78 -0.38 12.22
CA GLY A 103 2.18 -1.24 11.21
C GLY A 103 1.02 -2.07 11.76
N ALA A 104 1.19 -2.66 12.95
CA ALA A 104 0.12 -3.43 13.59
C ALA A 104 -1.11 -2.57 13.92
N PHE A 105 -0.94 -1.36 14.45
CA PHE A 105 -2.06 -0.45 14.71
C PHE A 105 -2.74 0.03 13.41
N ALA A 106 -1.97 0.36 12.39
CA ALA A 106 -2.49 0.72 11.06
C ALA A 106 -3.29 -0.43 10.41
N GLY A 107 -2.77 -1.66 10.48
CA GLY A 107 -3.45 -2.84 9.96
C GLY A 107 -4.75 -3.19 10.70
N GLY A 108 -4.72 -3.05 12.03
CA GLY A 108 -5.89 -3.24 12.89
C GLY A 108 -7.00 -2.22 12.60
N PHE A 109 -6.61 -0.97 12.35
CA PHE A 109 -7.53 0.11 12.00
C PHE A 109 -8.15 -0.09 10.60
N THR A 110 -7.34 -0.42 9.60
CA THR A 110 -7.72 -0.35 8.18
C THR A 110 -8.89 -1.27 7.80
N GLY A 111 -8.87 -2.52 8.26
CA GLY A 111 -9.97 -3.46 7.97
C GLY A 111 -11.28 -3.07 8.66
N VAL A 112 -11.17 -2.60 9.90
CA VAL A 112 -12.33 -2.24 10.72
C VAL A 112 -13.00 -0.96 10.20
N ILE A 113 -12.23 0.06 9.78
CA ILE A 113 -12.81 1.30 9.24
C ILE A 113 -13.53 1.08 7.91
N MET A 114 -13.03 0.19 7.05
CA MET A 114 -13.72 -0.18 5.81
C MET A 114 -15.06 -0.85 6.08
N THR A 115 -15.08 -1.75 7.07
CA THR A 115 -16.30 -2.45 7.49
C THR A 115 -17.31 -1.46 8.11
N GLU A 116 -16.84 -0.53 8.93
CA GLU A 116 -17.67 0.49 9.56
C GLU A 116 -18.27 1.48 8.54
N ALA A 117 -17.46 1.97 7.61
CA ALA A 117 -17.91 2.86 6.55
C ALA A 117 -18.95 2.19 5.64
N SER A 118 -18.77 0.90 5.34
CA SER A 118 -19.72 0.11 4.57
C SER A 118 -21.04 -0.12 5.31
N ALA A 119 -20.98 -0.43 6.62
CA ALA A 119 -22.16 -0.71 7.44
C ALA A 119 -23.06 0.53 7.63
N ARG A 120 -22.45 1.73 7.73
CA ARG A 120 -23.18 3.00 7.90
C ARG A 120 -23.60 3.68 6.61
N THR A 121 -23.40 3.03 5.46
CA THR A 121 -23.74 3.56 4.15
C THR A 121 -24.74 2.67 3.45
N VAL A 122 -25.78 3.28 2.87
CA VAL A 122 -26.80 2.61 2.04
C VAL A 122 -26.12 1.88 0.87
N ASP A 123 -26.59 0.68 0.52
CA ASP A 123 -26.01 -0.23 -0.48
C ASP A 123 -25.62 0.47 -1.79
N ARG A 124 -26.52 1.30 -2.36
CA ARG A 124 -26.29 2.06 -3.60
C ARG A 124 -25.12 3.06 -3.53
N GLN A 125 -24.71 3.43 -2.32
CA GLN A 125 -23.68 4.43 -2.04
C GLN A 125 -22.39 3.84 -1.44
N ARG A 126 -22.36 2.54 -1.11
CA ARG A 126 -21.22 1.87 -0.45
C ARG A 126 -19.91 2.03 -1.21
N GLY A 127 -19.92 1.82 -2.53
CA GLY A 127 -18.72 1.97 -3.36
C GLY A 127 -18.12 3.38 -3.28
N ARG A 128 -18.96 4.42 -3.27
CA ARG A 128 -18.52 5.82 -3.12
C ARG A 128 -17.94 6.08 -1.73
N ALA A 129 -18.57 5.54 -0.68
CA ALA A 129 -18.06 5.67 0.69
C ALA A 129 -16.69 5.01 0.86
N LEU A 130 -16.52 3.77 0.40
CA LEU A 130 -15.24 3.07 0.42
C LEU A 130 -14.18 3.79 -0.42
N GLY A 131 -14.58 4.36 -1.56
CA GLY A 131 -13.73 5.22 -2.39
C GLY A 131 -13.19 6.43 -1.61
N TRP A 132 -14.03 7.10 -0.82
CA TRP A 132 -13.59 8.21 0.04
C TRP A 132 -12.60 7.79 1.13
N VAL A 133 -12.78 6.60 1.73
CA VAL A 133 -11.80 6.09 2.70
C VAL A 133 -10.47 5.78 2.01
N MET A 134 -10.50 5.10 0.86
CA MET A 134 -9.31 4.80 0.05
C MET A 134 -8.63 6.06 -0.54
N ALA A 135 -9.36 7.17 -0.67
CA ALA A 135 -8.79 8.44 -1.10
C ALA A 135 -7.68 8.90 -0.14
N GLY A 136 -7.80 8.63 1.16
CA GLY A 136 -6.75 8.93 2.15
C GLY A 136 -5.41 8.27 1.81
N GLN A 137 -5.42 6.99 1.42
CA GLN A 137 -4.22 6.29 0.96
C GLN A 137 -3.65 6.91 -0.32
N SER A 138 -4.52 7.34 -1.23
CA SER A 138 -4.10 7.98 -2.48
C SER A 138 -3.49 9.36 -2.24
N PHE A 139 -4.08 10.16 -1.34
CA PHE A 139 -3.53 11.44 -0.90
C PHE A 139 -2.20 11.28 -0.17
N SER A 140 -2.01 10.21 0.59
CA SER A 140 -0.73 9.90 1.24
C SER A 140 0.39 9.77 0.21
N LEU A 141 0.13 9.11 -0.92
CA LEU A 141 1.12 8.93 -1.98
C LEU A 141 1.31 10.21 -2.82
N LEU A 142 0.21 10.88 -3.19
CA LEU A 142 0.24 12.05 -4.07
C LEU A 142 0.75 13.32 -3.38
N LEU A 143 0.30 13.56 -2.15
CA LEU A 143 0.61 14.77 -1.39
C LEU A 143 1.52 14.45 -0.21
N GLY A 144 1.22 13.38 0.54
CA GLY A 144 1.92 13.04 1.77
C GLY A 144 3.42 12.80 1.57
N VAL A 145 3.82 11.98 0.59
CA VAL A 145 5.24 11.68 0.34
C VAL A 145 6.02 12.91 -0.17
N PRO A 146 5.55 13.66 -1.19
CA PRO A 146 6.23 14.89 -1.61
C PRO A 146 6.30 15.96 -0.52
N LEU A 147 5.22 16.19 0.22
CA LEU A 147 5.21 17.14 1.33
C LEU A 147 6.13 16.70 2.45
N ALA A 148 6.15 15.40 2.77
CA ALA A 148 7.11 14.86 3.73
C ALA A 148 8.54 15.12 3.28
N ALA A 149 8.88 14.82 2.02
CA ALA A 149 10.21 15.04 1.46
C ALA A 149 10.63 16.53 1.52
N TRP A 150 9.70 17.45 1.25
CA TRP A 150 9.94 18.89 1.32
C TRP A 150 10.03 19.42 2.75
N VAL A 151 9.06 19.14 3.62
CA VAL A 151 9.06 19.61 5.01
C VAL A 151 10.20 18.97 5.81
N GLY A 152 10.50 17.71 5.52
CA GLY A 152 11.55 16.95 6.20
C GLY A 152 12.97 17.44 5.92
N THR A 153 13.21 18.33 4.95
CA THR A 153 14.52 19.00 4.86
C THR A 153 14.77 19.94 6.05
N TYR A 154 13.72 20.41 6.70
CA TYR A 154 13.82 21.33 7.84
C TYR A 154 13.69 20.60 9.19
N ILE A 155 12.80 19.62 9.27
CA ILE A 155 12.48 18.93 10.54
C ILE A 155 13.00 17.48 10.61
N GLY A 156 13.63 17.00 9.55
CA GLY A 156 14.12 15.63 9.43
C GLY A 156 13.01 14.57 9.37
N TRP A 157 13.41 13.31 9.19
CA TRP A 157 12.49 12.18 9.15
C TRP A 157 11.78 11.92 10.50
N ARG A 158 12.43 12.27 11.62
CA ARG A 158 11.83 12.21 12.96
C ARG A 158 10.70 13.22 13.13
N GLY A 159 10.89 14.46 12.69
CA GLY A 159 9.84 15.48 12.73
C GLY A 159 8.66 15.13 11.82
N VAL A 160 8.92 14.56 10.64
CA VAL A 160 7.87 14.03 9.75
C VAL A 160 7.06 12.94 10.44
N ALA A 161 7.71 12.02 11.18
CA ALA A 161 6.99 10.98 11.94
C ALA A 161 6.05 11.58 13.00
N LEU A 162 6.49 12.62 13.73
CA LEU A 162 5.64 13.35 14.67
C LEU A 162 4.47 14.06 13.97
N GLY A 163 4.71 14.68 12.82
CA GLY A 163 3.66 15.32 12.02
C GLY A 163 2.57 14.33 11.59
N VAL A 164 2.97 13.16 11.09
CA VAL A 164 2.03 12.07 10.75
C VAL A 164 1.31 11.56 12.02
N GLY A 165 2.01 11.48 13.16
CA GLY A 165 1.40 11.16 14.45
C GLY A 165 0.32 12.16 14.87
N GLY A 166 0.55 13.46 14.66
CA GLY A 166 -0.46 14.50 14.88
C GLY A 166 -1.71 14.31 14.02
N ILE A 167 -1.54 13.96 12.74
CA ILE A 167 -2.68 13.65 11.84
C ILE A 167 -3.43 12.41 12.34
N ALA A 168 -2.73 11.39 12.84
CA ALA A 168 -3.36 10.21 13.42
C ALA A 168 -4.19 10.54 14.68
N VAL A 169 -3.73 11.47 15.52
CA VAL A 169 -4.53 11.98 16.67
C VAL A 169 -5.77 12.72 16.19
N LEU A 170 -5.65 13.58 15.17
CA LEU A 170 -6.81 14.28 14.60
C LEU A 170 -7.83 13.30 14.01
N ALA A 171 -7.37 12.24 13.35
CA ALA A 171 -8.24 11.16 12.88
C ALA A 171 -8.92 10.44 14.05
N ALA A 172 -8.20 10.14 15.13
CA ALA A 172 -8.77 9.52 16.33
C ALA A 172 -9.87 10.38 16.95
N LEU A 173 -9.65 11.69 17.06
CA LEU A 173 -10.63 12.65 17.56
C LEU A 173 -11.87 12.70 16.67
N GLY A 174 -11.69 12.82 15.35
CA GLY A 174 -12.80 12.80 14.40
C GLY A 174 -13.61 11.50 14.46
N LEU A 175 -12.95 10.36 14.62
CA LEU A 175 -13.60 9.06 14.78
C LEU A 175 -14.29 8.93 16.13
N PHE A 176 -13.70 9.44 17.21
CA PHE A 176 -14.32 9.45 18.54
C PHE A 176 -15.64 10.23 18.53
N LEU A 177 -15.70 11.38 17.86
CA LEU A 177 -16.90 12.22 17.76
C LEU A 177 -17.98 11.59 16.86
N THR A 178 -17.59 10.83 15.83
CA THR A 178 -18.52 10.32 14.81
C THR A 178 -19.00 8.90 15.06
N THR A 179 -18.30 8.12 15.89
CA THR A 179 -18.65 6.72 16.22
C THR A 179 -19.49 6.57 17.50
N LEU A 180 -20.05 7.67 18.02
CA LEU A 180 -20.87 7.67 19.25
C LEU A 180 -22.21 6.94 19.10
N THR A 181 -22.74 6.79 17.89
CA THR A 181 -23.95 6.01 17.63
C THR A 181 -23.61 4.53 17.50
N PRO A 182 -24.28 3.62 18.23
CA PRO A 182 -24.07 2.19 18.05
C PRO A 182 -24.38 1.79 16.61
N ALA A 183 -23.44 1.15 15.92
CA ALA A 183 -23.77 0.43 14.70
C ALA A 183 -24.64 -0.78 15.10
N GLU A 184 -25.70 -1.05 14.36
CA GLU A 184 -26.55 -2.23 14.58
C GLU A 184 -25.69 -3.49 14.70
N ALA A 185 -26.03 -4.33 15.68
CA ALA A 185 -25.24 -5.51 16.02
C ALA A 185 -25.00 -6.37 14.77
N PRO A 186 -23.77 -6.91 14.58
CA PRO A 186 -23.50 -7.77 13.44
C PRO A 186 -24.48 -8.95 13.43
N ARG A 187 -25.10 -9.22 12.27
CA ARG A 187 -25.76 -10.50 12.03
C ARG A 187 -24.71 -11.60 12.23
N ARG A 188 -24.78 -12.28 13.37
CA ARG A 188 -23.91 -13.41 13.73
C ARG A 188 -23.97 -14.44 12.60
N GLY A 189 -22.84 -14.72 11.97
CA GLY A 189 -22.79 -15.64 10.83
C GLY A 189 -21.62 -16.61 10.93
N SER A 190 -21.93 -17.82 11.39
CA SER A 190 -21.16 -19.08 11.32
C SER A 190 -20.56 -19.43 9.92
N ALA A 191 -20.79 -18.60 8.90
CA ALA A 191 -20.37 -18.78 7.50
C ALA A 191 -18.85 -18.61 7.25
N ALA A 192 -18.10 -17.99 8.17
CA ALA A 192 -16.70 -17.61 7.93
C ALA A 192 -15.74 -18.80 7.68
N ARG A 193 -15.97 -19.97 8.31
CA ARG A 193 -15.08 -21.14 8.13
C ARG A 193 -15.30 -21.87 6.80
N HIS A 194 -16.54 -21.95 6.32
CA HIS A 194 -16.84 -22.55 5.00
C HIS A 194 -16.33 -21.65 3.86
N SER A 195 -16.38 -20.33 4.04
CA SER A 195 -15.85 -19.35 3.08
C SER A 195 -14.32 -19.44 2.88
N MET A 196 -13.55 -19.72 3.95
CA MET A 196 -12.08 -19.78 3.86
C MET A 196 -11.57 -20.92 2.97
N ARG A 197 -12.18 -22.13 3.05
CA ARG A 197 -11.79 -23.25 2.18
C ARG A 197 -12.04 -22.94 0.70
N GLY A 198 -13.16 -22.29 0.37
CA GLY A 198 -13.45 -21.87 -1.01
C GLY A 198 -12.54 -20.74 -1.51
N ALA A 199 -12.14 -19.84 -0.62
CA ALA A 199 -11.21 -18.75 -0.91
C ALA A 199 -9.76 -19.24 -1.13
N MET A 200 -9.39 -20.43 -0.64
CA MET A 200 -8.09 -21.07 -0.91
C MET A 200 -8.09 -21.95 -2.18
N SER A 201 -9.03 -21.75 -3.09
CA SER A 201 -9.05 -22.46 -4.38
C SER A 201 -7.93 -21.99 -5.31
N GLY A 202 -7.42 -22.89 -6.17
CA GLY A 202 -6.36 -22.59 -7.14
C GLY A 202 -6.59 -21.33 -7.99
N PRO A 203 -7.80 -21.11 -8.54
CA PRO A 203 -8.11 -19.88 -9.28
C PRO A 203 -8.01 -18.60 -8.45
N VAL A 204 -8.44 -18.62 -7.18
CA VAL A 204 -8.33 -17.46 -6.29
C VAL A 204 -6.89 -17.21 -5.88
N LEU A 205 -6.16 -18.26 -5.49
CA LEU A 205 -4.72 -18.18 -5.19
C LEU A 205 -3.93 -17.60 -6.35
N ARG A 206 -4.29 -17.95 -7.60
CA ARG A 206 -3.70 -17.37 -8.81
C ARG A 206 -3.94 -15.86 -8.91
N LEU A 207 -5.18 -15.40 -8.67
CA LEU A 207 -5.50 -13.96 -8.64
C LEU A 207 -4.73 -13.23 -7.52
N LEU A 208 -4.64 -13.84 -6.34
CA LEU A 208 -3.88 -13.28 -5.22
C LEU A 208 -2.38 -13.19 -5.55
N ALA A 209 -1.80 -14.22 -6.17
CA ALA A 209 -0.41 -14.24 -6.62
C ALA A 209 -0.12 -13.19 -7.71
N MET A 210 -1.05 -12.98 -8.65
CA MET A 210 -0.99 -11.86 -9.60
C MET A 210 -0.94 -10.52 -8.85
N GLY A 211 -1.75 -10.35 -7.81
CA GLY A 211 -1.72 -9.16 -6.96
C GLY A 211 -0.40 -8.97 -6.21
N VAL A 212 0.21 -10.03 -5.71
CA VAL A 212 1.54 -9.96 -5.08
C VAL A 212 2.58 -9.45 -6.09
N ALA A 213 2.58 -9.97 -7.31
CA ALA A 213 3.50 -9.56 -8.37
C ALA A 213 3.33 -8.10 -8.78
N GLU A 214 2.08 -7.64 -8.95
CA GLU A 214 1.78 -6.22 -9.21
C GLU A 214 2.28 -5.32 -8.08
N ARG A 215 2.01 -5.71 -6.83
CA ARG A 215 2.42 -4.94 -5.64
C ARG A 215 3.92 -4.92 -5.41
N LEU A 216 4.61 -6.00 -5.75
CA LEU A 216 6.06 -6.07 -5.73
C LEU A 216 6.67 -5.03 -6.69
N CYS A 217 6.19 -5.02 -7.94
CA CYS A 217 6.65 -4.07 -8.97
C CYS A 217 6.39 -2.61 -8.56
N TYR A 218 5.16 -2.31 -8.12
CA TYR A 218 4.79 -0.98 -7.64
C TYR A 218 5.60 -0.57 -6.41
N GLY A 219 5.76 -1.49 -5.46
CA GLY A 219 6.48 -1.25 -4.21
C GLY A 219 7.96 -0.92 -4.43
N ILE A 220 8.63 -1.55 -5.40
CA ILE A 220 10.03 -1.23 -5.72
C ILE A 220 10.17 0.24 -6.13
N ALA A 221 9.29 0.74 -7.00
CA ALA A 221 9.28 2.16 -7.36
C ALA A 221 8.98 3.05 -6.15
N VAL A 222 7.92 2.75 -5.39
CA VAL A 222 7.54 3.61 -4.26
C VAL A 222 8.62 3.67 -3.17
N VAL A 223 9.28 2.56 -2.88
CA VAL A 223 10.28 2.48 -1.81
C VAL A 223 11.63 3.08 -2.24
N TYR A 224 12.12 2.78 -3.45
CA TYR A 224 13.50 3.08 -3.83
C TYR A 224 13.67 4.21 -4.83
N PHE A 225 12.61 4.66 -5.50
CA PHE A 225 12.78 5.66 -6.56
C PHE A 225 13.33 6.99 -6.04
N ALA A 226 12.94 7.41 -4.83
CA ALA A 226 13.51 8.59 -4.20
C ALA A 226 15.03 8.43 -3.98
N THR A 227 15.44 7.31 -3.39
CA THR A 227 16.86 6.98 -3.18
C THR A 227 17.63 6.89 -4.48
N PHE A 228 17.03 6.31 -5.52
CA PHE A 228 17.61 6.23 -6.87
C PHE A 228 17.90 7.62 -7.43
N LEU A 229 16.95 8.56 -7.33
CA LEU A 229 17.17 9.92 -7.79
C LEU A 229 18.23 10.68 -6.97
N GLN A 230 18.23 10.51 -5.65
CA GLN A 230 19.20 11.17 -4.77
C GLN A 230 20.63 10.67 -5.02
N THR A 231 20.80 9.36 -5.23
CA THR A 231 22.13 8.75 -5.48
C THR A 231 22.64 8.97 -6.90
N THR A 232 21.75 8.93 -7.91
CA THR A 232 22.16 9.04 -9.32
C THR A 232 22.32 10.50 -9.76
N TYR A 233 21.48 11.41 -9.28
CA TYR A 233 21.48 12.82 -9.70
C TYR A 233 21.86 13.80 -8.59
N GLY A 234 22.23 13.32 -7.40
CA GLY A 234 22.62 14.17 -6.28
C GLY A 234 21.49 15.05 -5.74
N LEU A 235 20.22 14.67 -5.96
CA LEU A 235 19.07 15.44 -5.47
C LEU A 235 19.02 15.44 -3.95
N THR A 236 18.58 16.57 -3.38
CA THR A 236 18.20 16.65 -1.97
C THR A 236 16.84 15.99 -1.73
N PRO A 237 16.45 15.71 -0.47
CA PRO A 237 15.11 15.24 -0.15
C PRO A 237 14.00 16.17 -0.67
N ALA A 238 14.18 17.49 -0.60
CA ALA A 238 13.25 18.43 -1.22
C ALA A 238 13.21 18.33 -2.75
N GLY A 239 14.37 18.09 -3.38
CA GLY A 239 14.50 17.93 -4.83
C GLY A 239 13.71 16.74 -5.40
N VAL A 240 13.47 15.69 -4.61
CA VAL A 240 12.66 14.53 -5.04
C VAL A 240 11.15 14.74 -4.88
N ALA A 241 10.69 15.81 -4.23
CA ALA A 241 9.26 16.04 -4.00
C ALA A 241 8.44 16.09 -5.31
N ILE A 242 8.89 16.91 -6.28
CA ILE A 242 8.21 17.04 -7.59
C ILE A 242 8.26 15.71 -8.37
N PRO A 243 9.42 15.04 -8.56
CA PRO A 243 9.47 13.73 -9.20
C PRO A 243 8.53 12.68 -8.59
N LEU A 244 8.45 12.62 -7.25
CA LEU A 244 7.57 11.67 -6.56
C LEU A 244 6.09 12.02 -6.77
N ALA A 245 5.74 13.31 -6.80
CA ALA A 245 4.39 13.76 -7.13
C ALA A 245 3.99 13.37 -8.57
N VAL A 246 4.91 13.54 -9.53
CA VAL A 246 4.69 13.14 -10.93
C VAL A 246 4.43 11.64 -11.02
N ILE A 247 5.22 10.80 -10.35
CA ILE A 247 5.02 9.35 -10.39
C ILE A 247 3.72 8.92 -9.69
N ALA A 248 3.37 9.58 -8.58
CA ALA A 248 2.08 9.35 -7.92
C ALA A 248 0.90 9.73 -8.84
N LEU A 249 1.04 10.78 -9.65
CA LEU A 249 0.07 11.13 -10.69
C LEU A 249 -0.02 10.03 -11.75
N GLY A 250 1.12 9.45 -12.16
CA GLY A 250 1.17 8.27 -13.04
C GLY A 250 0.33 7.12 -12.51
N ASN A 251 0.42 6.81 -11.22
CA ASN A 251 -0.41 5.78 -10.58
C ASN A 251 -1.90 6.10 -10.69
N ILE A 252 -2.31 7.34 -10.38
CA ILE A 252 -3.71 7.75 -10.43
C ILE A 252 -4.25 7.64 -11.86
N LEU A 253 -3.55 8.26 -12.82
CA LEU A 253 -3.94 8.23 -14.22
C LEU A 253 -3.98 6.79 -14.77
N GLY A 254 -2.99 5.96 -14.42
CA GLY A 254 -2.94 4.56 -14.81
C GLY A 254 -4.13 3.76 -14.25
N THR A 255 -4.52 3.98 -12.99
CA THR A 255 -5.72 3.33 -12.44
C THR A 255 -7.02 3.79 -13.10
N VAL A 256 -7.13 5.06 -13.50
CA VAL A 256 -8.31 5.57 -14.22
C VAL A 256 -8.39 4.94 -15.61
N VAL A 257 -7.29 4.99 -16.37
CA VAL A 257 -7.20 4.41 -17.72
C VAL A 257 -7.42 2.89 -17.66
N GLY A 258 -6.83 2.21 -16.68
CA GLY A 258 -7.02 0.77 -16.47
C GLY A 258 -8.46 0.40 -16.17
N GLY A 259 -9.20 1.23 -15.43
CA GLY A 259 -10.63 1.02 -15.20
C GLY A 259 -11.42 1.09 -16.50
N GLN A 260 -11.20 2.13 -17.30
CA GLN A 260 -11.85 2.29 -18.60
C GLN A 260 -11.52 1.16 -19.58
N MET A 261 -10.27 0.68 -19.58
CA MET A 261 -9.85 -0.46 -20.40
C MET A 261 -10.49 -1.76 -19.92
N ALA A 262 -10.56 -1.98 -18.60
CA ALA A 262 -11.19 -3.17 -18.00
C ALA A 262 -12.70 -3.24 -18.27
N ASP A 263 -13.36 -2.10 -18.45
CA ASP A 263 -14.79 -2.02 -18.79
C ASP A 263 -15.04 -2.27 -20.29
N ARG A 264 -14.14 -1.82 -21.17
CA ARG A 264 -14.28 -1.97 -22.63
C ARG A 264 -13.81 -3.32 -23.16
N MET A 265 -12.82 -3.94 -22.53
CA MET A 265 -12.20 -5.16 -23.03
C MET A 265 -12.97 -6.41 -22.56
N ARG A 266 -13.23 -7.35 -23.49
CA ARG A 266 -13.90 -8.63 -23.19
C ARG A 266 -13.15 -9.48 -22.17
N ASN A 267 -11.81 -9.44 -22.14
CA ASN A 267 -10.99 -10.20 -21.20
C ASN A 267 -10.10 -9.28 -20.36
N ARG A 268 -10.54 -9.01 -19.13
CA ARG A 268 -9.82 -8.18 -18.15
C ARG A 268 -8.44 -8.74 -17.81
N LEU A 269 -8.22 -10.05 -17.88
CA LEU A 269 -6.93 -10.65 -17.60
C LEU A 269 -5.89 -10.36 -18.69
N HIS A 270 -6.31 -10.12 -19.94
CA HIS A 270 -5.40 -9.66 -21.00
C HIS A 270 -4.94 -8.22 -20.77
N VAL A 271 -5.82 -7.34 -20.26
CA VAL A 271 -5.43 -5.98 -19.84
C VAL A 271 -4.35 -6.06 -18.77
N PHE A 272 -4.55 -6.91 -17.75
CA PHE A 272 -3.58 -7.14 -16.69
C PHE A 272 -2.24 -7.65 -17.25
N ALA A 273 -2.26 -8.69 -18.09
CA ALA A 273 -1.06 -9.27 -18.65
C ALA A 273 -0.28 -8.28 -19.51
N GLY A 274 -0.96 -7.52 -20.37
CA GLY A 274 -0.35 -6.49 -21.21
C GLY A 274 0.26 -5.36 -20.40
N ALA A 275 -0.43 -4.89 -19.36
CA ALA A 275 0.08 -3.88 -18.43
C ALA A 275 1.33 -4.38 -17.67
N MET A 276 1.31 -5.60 -17.15
CA MET A 276 2.48 -6.16 -16.48
C MET A 276 3.66 -6.32 -17.44
N ALA A 277 3.46 -6.90 -18.63
CA ALA A 277 4.51 -7.02 -19.64
C ALA A 277 5.06 -5.65 -20.09
N GLY A 278 4.20 -4.66 -20.28
CA GLY A 278 4.62 -3.29 -20.56
C GLY A 278 5.46 -2.69 -19.43
N SER A 279 5.04 -2.89 -18.17
CA SER A 279 5.80 -2.41 -17.01
C SER A 279 7.19 -3.07 -16.90
N ALA A 280 7.34 -4.34 -17.34
CA ALA A 280 8.63 -5.02 -17.40
C ALA A 280 9.60 -4.31 -18.36
N VAL A 281 9.13 -3.96 -19.56
CA VAL A 281 9.93 -3.25 -20.57
C VAL A 281 10.35 -1.88 -20.06
N VAL A 282 9.41 -1.13 -19.47
CA VAL A 282 9.72 0.21 -18.94
C VAL A 282 10.66 0.12 -17.73
N ALA A 283 10.55 -0.90 -16.87
CA ALA A 283 11.47 -1.11 -15.75
C ALA A 283 12.90 -1.38 -16.22
N LEU A 284 13.06 -2.22 -17.25
CA LEU A 284 14.37 -2.50 -17.85
C LEU A 284 14.99 -1.23 -18.44
N ALA A 285 14.19 -0.43 -19.14
CA ALA A 285 14.65 0.87 -19.64
C ALA A 285 15.01 1.83 -18.51
N LEU A 286 14.17 1.96 -17.48
CA LEU A 286 14.36 2.90 -16.36
C LEU A 286 15.64 2.62 -15.55
N TYR A 287 15.93 1.36 -15.25
CA TYR A 287 17.05 0.98 -14.39
C TYR A 287 18.29 0.53 -15.17
N GLY A 288 18.13 0.13 -16.44
CA GLY A 288 19.24 -0.26 -17.33
C GLY A 288 19.79 0.90 -18.16
N TRP A 289 18.99 1.94 -18.39
CA TRP A 289 19.41 3.17 -19.06
C TRP A 289 19.15 4.33 -18.09
N THR A 290 20.23 4.99 -17.64
CA THR A 290 20.18 6.16 -16.75
C THR A 290 20.41 7.46 -17.52
N PRO A 291 19.40 7.97 -18.26
CA PRO A 291 19.51 9.23 -19.00
C PRO A 291 19.52 10.44 -18.04
N GLY A 292 19.39 11.66 -18.57
CA GLY A 292 19.21 12.85 -17.73
C GLY A 292 17.97 12.78 -16.84
N LEU A 293 17.94 13.61 -15.79
CA LEU A 293 16.90 13.60 -14.74
C LEU A 293 15.47 13.59 -15.30
N VAL A 294 15.16 14.49 -16.24
CA VAL A 294 13.80 14.62 -16.82
C VAL A 294 13.33 13.32 -17.46
N THR A 295 14.20 12.68 -18.25
CA THR A 295 13.88 11.40 -18.91
C THR A 295 13.67 10.29 -17.89
N THR A 296 14.46 10.26 -16.82
CA THR A 296 14.30 9.27 -15.74
C THR A 296 13.01 9.47 -14.95
N VAL A 297 12.61 10.71 -14.68
CA VAL A 297 11.30 10.99 -14.08
C VAL A 297 10.17 10.59 -15.04
N ALA A 298 10.29 10.85 -16.34
CA ALA A 298 9.31 10.43 -17.34
C ALA A 298 9.19 8.89 -17.44
N LEU A 299 10.31 8.17 -17.39
CA LEU A 299 10.33 6.71 -17.34
C LEU A 299 9.75 6.18 -16.02
N GLY A 300 10.02 6.83 -14.89
CA GLY A 300 9.40 6.51 -13.60
C GLY A 300 7.88 6.70 -13.63
N PHE A 301 7.41 7.78 -14.25
CA PHE A 301 5.98 8.02 -14.50
C PHE A 301 5.39 6.91 -15.37
N ALA A 302 6.03 6.61 -16.50
CA ALA A 302 5.56 5.59 -17.43
C ALA A 302 5.52 4.20 -16.77
N TYR A 303 6.54 3.85 -15.98
CA TYR A 303 6.60 2.57 -15.27
C TYR A 303 5.41 2.41 -14.32
N VAL A 304 5.19 3.41 -13.47
CA VAL A 304 4.10 3.37 -12.48
C VAL A 304 2.72 3.51 -13.14
N PHE A 305 2.60 4.32 -14.18
CA PHE A 305 1.38 4.43 -14.98
C PHE A 305 0.98 3.09 -15.59
N VAL A 306 1.91 2.46 -16.33
CA VAL A 306 1.65 1.19 -17.01
C VAL A 306 1.37 0.09 -15.99
N ASN A 307 2.10 0.03 -14.88
CA ASN A 307 1.84 -0.92 -13.81
C ASN A 307 0.44 -0.71 -13.18
N ALA A 308 0.03 0.54 -12.91
CA ALA A 308 -1.25 0.86 -12.30
C ALA A 308 -2.47 0.52 -13.20
N VAL A 309 -2.31 0.44 -14.52
CA VAL A 309 -3.35 -0.03 -15.46
C VAL A 309 -3.78 -1.47 -15.15
N ALA A 310 -2.89 -2.29 -14.58
CA ALA A 310 -3.19 -3.69 -14.25
C ALA A 310 -4.21 -3.80 -13.09
N ARG A 311 -4.15 -2.88 -12.11
CA ARG A 311 -4.85 -3.01 -10.83
C ARG A 311 -6.38 -3.07 -10.93
N PRO A 312 -7.08 -2.21 -11.70
CA PRO A 312 -8.54 -2.28 -11.84
C PRO A 312 -9.01 -3.62 -12.41
N SER A 313 -8.26 -4.17 -13.37
CA SER A 313 -8.56 -5.45 -13.99
C SER A 313 -8.46 -6.61 -12.98
N LEU A 314 -7.45 -6.57 -12.11
CA LEU A 314 -7.30 -7.54 -11.02
C LEU A 314 -8.44 -7.41 -10.00
N MET A 315 -8.75 -6.19 -9.57
CA MET A 315 -9.85 -5.93 -8.62
C MET A 315 -11.19 -6.43 -9.16
N ALA A 316 -11.47 -6.17 -10.43
CA ALA A 316 -12.68 -6.64 -11.09
C ALA A 316 -12.73 -8.17 -11.22
N ALA A 317 -11.59 -8.83 -11.43
CA ALA A 317 -11.52 -10.29 -11.44
C ALA A 317 -11.76 -10.89 -10.05
N LEU A 318 -11.19 -10.29 -9.00
CA LEU A 318 -11.43 -10.68 -7.60
C LEU A 318 -12.88 -10.44 -7.17
N ALA A 319 -13.53 -9.40 -7.70
CA ALA A 319 -14.94 -9.13 -7.43
C ALA A 319 -15.89 -10.12 -8.14
N ASN A 320 -15.47 -10.76 -9.24
CA ASN A 320 -16.31 -11.72 -9.97
C ASN A 320 -16.37 -13.12 -9.34
N VAL A 321 -15.69 -13.36 -8.21
CA VAL A 321 -15.81 -14.62 -7.46
C VAL A 321 -17.22 -14.77 -6.84
N PRO A 322 -17.67 -16.00 -6.52
CA PRO A 322 -18.97 -16.25 -5.90
C PRO A 322 -19.21 -15.38 -4.66
N ASP A 323 -20.44 -14.92 -4.48
CA ASP A 323 -20.82 -13.96 -3.43
C ASP A 323 -20.49 -14.49 -2.03
N GLU A 324 -20.57 -15.81 -1.83
CA GLU A 324 -20.32 -16.47 -0.54
C GLU A 324 -18.86 -16.31 -0.08
N ILE A 325 -17.91 -16.25 -1.03
CA ILE A 325 -16.47 -16.17 -0.74
C ILE A 325 -15.88 -14.78 -1.01
N ARG A 326 -16.59 -13.89 -1.71
CA ARG A 326 -16.08 -12.59 -2.16
C ARG A 326 -15.50 -11.75 -1.03
N GLY A 327 -16.18 -11.67 0.11
CA GLY A 327 -15.70 -10.90 1.26
C GLY A 327 -14.35 -11.41 1.79
N THR A 328 -14.20 -12.73 1.89
CA THR A 328 -12.95 -13.38 2.30
C THR A 328 -11.85 -13.18 1.27
N VAL A 329 -12.16 -13.28 -0.03
CA VAL A 329 -11.20 -13.05 -1.12
C VAL A 329 -10.68 -11.61 -1.13
N LEU A 330 -11.56 -10.62 -0.95
CA LEU A 330 -11.16 -9.22 -0.85
C LEU A 330 -10.33 -8.94 0.42
N GLY A 331 -10.64 -9.60 1.54
CA GLY A 331 -9.80 -9.55 2.74
C GLY A 331 -8.42 -10.15 2.51
N LEU A 332 -8.34 -11.34 1.90
CA LEU A 332 -7.08 -11.99 1.51
C LEU A 332 -6.28 -11.13 0.54
N ASN A 333 -6.91 -10.36 -0.34
CA ASN A 333 -6.21 -9.43 -1.23
C ASN A 333 -5.36 -8.41 -0.46
N VAL A 334 -5.85 -7.88 0.65
CA VAL A 334 -5.09 -6.95 1.50
C VAL A 334 -3.86 -7.65 2.08
N THR A 335 -4.04 -8.85 2.62
CA THR A 335 -2.94 -9.67 3.14
C THR A 335 -1.91 -10.01 2.05
N SER A 336 -2.38 -10.41 0.86
CA SER A 336 -1.53 -10.65 -0.31
C SER A 336 -0.81 -9.38 -0.76
N ALA A 337 -1.45 -8.22 -0.70
CA ALA A 337 -0.81 -6.95 -1.02
C ALA A 337 0.34 -6.65 -0.04
N SER A 338 0.17 -6.95 1.26
CA SER A 338 1.25 -6.84 2.25
C SER A 338 2.46 -7.72 1.92
N PHE A 339 2.25 -8.92 1.37
CA PHE A 339 3.36 -9.76 0.88
C PHE A 339 4.09 -9.14 -0.32
N GLY A 340 3.38 -8.44 -1.21
CA GLY A 340 4.00 -7.69 -2.30
C GLY A 340 4.86 -6.53 -1.79
N TRP A 341 4.36 -5.74 -0.83
CA TRP A 341 5.14 -4.66 -0.19
C TRP A 341 6.35 -5.18 0.60
N LEU A 342 6.17 -6.29 1.32
CA LEU A 342 7.25 -7.01 1.99
C LEU A 342 8.30 -7.43 0.97
N GLY A 343 7.89 -8.08 -0.12
CA GLY A 343 8.78 -8.50 -1.19
C GLY A 343 9.54 -7.32 -1.78
N ALA A 344 8.87 -6.19 -2.02
CA ALA A 344 9.49 -5.00 -2.57
C ALA A 344 10.60 -4.47 -1.66
N ALA A 345 10.31 -4.34 -0.37
CA ALA A 345 11.27 -3.83 0.60
C ALA A 345 12.41 -4.83 0.93
N ALA A 346 12.11 -6.11 1.08
CA ALA A 346 13.11 -7.11 1.44
C ALA A 346 13.97 -7.54 0.25
N LEU A 347 13.34 -7.94 -0.87
CA LEU A 347 14.06 -8.33 -2.10
C LEU A 347 14.74 -7.11 -2.73
N GLY A 348 14.07 -5.96 -2.75
CA GLY A 348 14.70 -4.72 -3.21
C GLY A 348 15.92 -4.34 -2.36
N GLY A 349 15.85 -4.49 -1.03
CA GLY A 349 16.98 -4.21 -0.15
C GLY A 349 18.17 -5.14 -0.41
N TRP A 350 17.88 -6.44 -0.62
CA TRP A 350 18.89 -7.43 -0.97
C TRP A 350 19.52 -7.18 -2.35
N VAL A 351 18.70 -6.93 -3.38
CA VAL A 351 19.20 -6.61 -4.73
C VAL A 351 20.04 -5.33 -4.73
N MET A 352 19.60 -4.31 -3.99
CA MET A 352 20.35 -3.06 -3.85
C MET A 352 21.72 -3.29 -3.22
N ALA A 353 21.83 -4.19 -2.24
CA ALA A 353 23.11 -4.53 -1.62
C ALA A 353 24.02 -5.37 -2.53
N ALA A 354 23.45 -6.22 -3.38
CA ALA A 354 24.21 -7.15 -4.23
C ALA A 354 24.67 -6.54 -5.55
N VAL A 355 23.78 -5.83 -6.27
CA VAL A 355 23.99 -5.37 -7.66
C VAL A 355 23.66 -3.87 -7.82
N GLY A 356 23.12 -3.22 -6.79
CA GLY A 356 22.67 -1.84 -6.86
C GLY A 356 21.40 -1.65 -7.71
N PHE A 357 21.16 -0.42 -8.18
CA PHE A 357 19.92 -0.05 -8.88
C PHE A 357 19.71 -0.79 -10.20
N GLY A 358 20.79 -1.20 -10.89
CA GLY A 358 20.69 -1.96 -12.14
C GLY A 358 19.94 -3.30 -11.97
N GLY A 359 19.93 -3.86 -10.76
CA GLY A 359 19.19 -5.09 -10.45
C GLY A 359 17.66 -4.91 -10.34
N PHE A 360 17.16 -3.69 -10.18
CA PHE A 360 15.70 -3.45 -10.07
C PHE A 360 14.95 -3.66 -11.38
N GLY A 361 15.59 -3.37 -12.53
CA GLY A 361 15.00 -3.65 -13.84
C GLY A 361 14.69 -5.14 -14.02
N PRO A 362 15.68 -6.04 -13.92
CA PRO A 362 15.47 -7.48 -13.98
C PRO A 362 14.51 -8.02 -12.91
N LEU A 363 14.62 -7.55 -11.65
CA LEU A 363 13.72 -7.99 -10.57
C LEU A 363 12.25 -7.67 -10.89
N SER A 364 11.96 -6.42 -11.28
CA SER A 364 10.62 -6.01 -11.69
C SER A 364 10.16 -6.73 -12.95
N ALA A 365 11.05 -6.95 -13.92
CA ALA A 365 10.71 -7.66 -15.15
C ALA A 365 10.32 -9.12 -14.89
N VAL A 366 11.09 -9.85 -14.07
CA VAL A 366 10.78 -11.24 -13.68
C VAL A 366 9.45 -11.31 -12.95
N ALA A 367 9.24 -10.44 -11.95
CA ALA A 367 7.98 -10.37 -11.22
C ALA A 367 6.79 -10.07 -12.15
N ALA A 368 6.98 -9.13 -13.08
CA ALA A 368 5.95 -8.71 -13.99
C ALA A 368 5.60 -9.77 -15.04
N VAL A 369 6.60 -10.43 -15.62
CA VAL A 369 6.41 -11.56 -16.54
C VAL A 369 5.73 -12.73 -15.83
N ALA A 370 6.11 -13.04 -14.58
CA ALA A 370 5.43 -14.06 -13.79
C ALA A 370 3.95 -13.70 -13.55
N GLY A 371 3.66 -12.45 -13.19
CA GLY A 371 2.29 -11.96 -13.05
C GLY A 371 1.49 -12.05 -14.35
N ALA A 372 2.09 -11.69 -15.49
CA ALA A 372 1.46 -11.80 -16.81
C ALA A 372 1.21 -13.27 -17.20
N ALA A 373 2.16 -14.15 -16.96
CA ALA A 373 2.03 -15.58 -17.22
C ALA A 373 0.90 -16.21 -16.40
N LEU A 374 0.78 -15.85 -15.12
CA LEU A 374 -0.34 -16.30 -14.27
C LEU A 374 -1.70 -15.81 -14.79
N ALA A 375 -1.77 -14.61 -15.36
CA ALA A 375 -3.00 -14.06 -15.94
C ALA A 375 -3.41 -14.79 -17.23
N LEU A 376 -2.43 -15.23 -18.03
CA LEU A 376 -2.63 -15.95 -19.29
C LEU A 376 -2.77 -17.46 -19.14
N ALA A 377 -2.38 -18.01 -17.98
CA ALA A 377 -2.52 -19.44 -17.70
C ALA A 377 -3.99 -19.88 -17.87
N ARG A 378 -4.20 -20.97 -18.61
CA ARG A 378 -5.55 -21.53 -18.82
C ARG A 378 -6.22 -21.83 -17.46
N PRO A 379 -7.54 -21.65 -17.33
CA PRO A 379 -8.23 -22.05 -16.12
C PRO A 379 -7.98 -23.54 -15.87
N ILE A 380 -7.65 -23.91 -14.63
CA ILE A 380 -7.53 -25.31 -14.22
C ILE A 380 -8.87 -25.98 -14.58
N PRO A 381 -8.89 -27.08 -15.36
CA PRO A 381 -10.12 -27.78 -15.65
C PRO A 381 -10.81 -28.12 -14.32
N ARG A 382 -12.10 -27.79 -14.20
CA ARG A 382 -12.92 -28.32 -13.12
C ARG A 382 -13.09 -29.81 -13.42
N GLY A 383 -12.23 -30.63 -12.83
CA GLY A 383 -12.41 -32.08 -12.76
C GLY A 383 -13.55 -32.43 -11.82
#